data_AF-A0A537M2Q3-F1
#
_entry.id   AF-A0A537M2Q3-F1
#
_cell.length_a   1.000
_cell.length_b   1.000
_cell.length_c   1.000
_cell.angle_alpha   90.00
_cell.angle_beta   90.00
_cell.angle_gamma   90.00
#
_symmetry.space_group_name_H-M   'P 1'
#
loop_
_entity.id
_entity.type
_entity.pdbx_description
1 polymer ?
#
loop_
_entity_poly.entity_id
_entity_poly.type
_entity_poly.pdbx_seq_one_letter_code
_entity_poly.pdbx_strand_id
1 'polypeptide(L)' 'MKKQIRLNAFAMNCVAHQSPGLWTHPRDRTSEYNRLPYWIDLAKALERGRFDGLFLADVLGVYDVFGGS' A
#
# COMPACT_ATOMS: atom_id res chain seq x y z
N MET A 1 0.17 -8.91 -32.33
CA MET A 1 0.29 -7.82 -31.33
C MET A 1 1.29 -8.24 -30.25
N LYS A 2 2.13 -7.34 -29.74
CA LYS A 2 3.00 -7.63 -28.58
C LYS A 2 2.16 -7.57 -27.30
N LYS A 3 2.37 -8.52 -26.37
CA LYS A 3 1.69 -8.52 -25.07
C LYS A 3 2.22 -7.34 -24.24
N GLN A 4 1.33 -6.65 -23.54
CA GLN A 4 1.70 -5.60 -22.58
C GLN A 4 1.89 -6.20 -21.19
N ILE A 5 2.89 -5.70 -20.46
CA ILE A 5 3.04 -5.96 -19.03
C ILE A 5 1.95 -5.17 -18.31
N ARG A 6 1.29 -5.81 -17.35
CA ARG A 6 0.28 -5.17 -16.50
C ARG A 6 0.92 -4.74 -15.18
N LEU A 7 0.64 -3.52 -14.75
CA LEU A 7 1.21 -2.92 -13.55
C LEU A 7 0.12 -2.67 -12.52
N ASN A 8 0.21 -3.35 -11.38
CA ASN A 8 -0.64 -3.10 -10.23
C ASN A 8 0.19 -2.49 -9.10
N ALA A 9 -0.34 -1.46 -8.45
CA ALA A 9 0.22 -0.92 -7.22
C ALA A 9 -0.23 -1.80 -6.05
N PHE A 10 0.71 -2.24 -5.22
CA PHE A 10 0.39 -3.12 -4.10
C PHE A 10 0.34 -2.34 -2.79
N ALA A 11 -0.84 -2.32 -2.16
CA ALA A 11 -1.09 -1.58 -0.93
C ALA A 11 -1.95 -2.41 0.04
N MET A 12 -2.05 -1.93 1.27
CA MET A 12 -2.86 -2.53 2.33
C MET A 12 -3.38 -1.40 3.22
N ASN A 13 -4.57 -1.57 3.80
CA ASN A 13 -5.17 -0.58 4.70
C ASN A 13 -4.55 -0.61 6.11
N CYS A 14 -3.23 -0.39 6.19
CA CYS A 14 -2.44 -0.36 7.42
C CYS A 14 -1.22 0.58 7.26
N VAL A 15 -0.46 0.79 8.35
CA VAL A 15 0.73 1.67 8.33
C VAL A 15 1.93 0.99 7.67
N ALA A 16 2.26 -0.25 8.03
CA ALA A 16 3.43 -0.96 7.54
C ALA A 16 3.00 -2.29 6.89
N HIS A 17 3.17 -2.38 5.58
CA HIS A 17 2.77 -3.56 4.80
C HIS A 17 3.93 -4.52 4.54
N GLN A 18 4.87 -4.16 3.65
CA GLN A 18 5.98 -5.04 3.24
C GLN A 18 7.36 -4.54 3.69
N SER A 19 7.45 -3.33 4.24
CA SER A 19 8.72 -2.69 4.58
C SER A 19 8.68 -2.14 6.01
N PRO A 20 8.94 -2.98 7.03
CA PRO A 20 8.95 -2.57 8.42
C PRO A 20 9.91 -1.40 8.65
N GLY A 21 9.48 -0.42 9.44
CA GLY A 21 10.29 0.75 9.84
C GLY A 21 10.32 1.92 8.84
N LEU A 22 10.00 1.73 7.56
CA LEU A 22 10.04 2.83 6.57
C LEU A 22 9.01 3.94 6.82
N TRP A 23 7.94 3.63 7.56
CA TRP A 23 6.94 4.62 8.01
C TRP A 23 7.54 5.77 8.83
N THR A 24 8.76 5.62 9.36
CA THR A 24 9.49 6.67 10.09
C THR A 24 10.19 7.68 9.17
N HIS A 25 10.32 7.39 7.88
CA HIS A 25 10.99 8.29 6.94
C HIS A 25 10.17 9.59 6.80
N PRO A 26 10.78 10.79 6.80
CA PRO A 26 10.06 12.08 6.77
C PRO A 26 9.24 12.37 5.49
N ARG A 27 9.27 11.45 4.51
CA ARG A 27 8.50 11.53 3.26
C ARG A 27 7.39 10.48 3.20
N ASP A 28 7.37 9.57 4.15
CA ASP A 28 6.36 8.53 4.23
C ASP A 28 5.04 9.14 4.73
N ARG A 29 3.94 8.68 4.14
CA ARG A 29 2.58 9.12 4.47
C ARG A 29 1.67 7.96 4.88
N THR A 30 2.18 6.74 5.04
CA THR A 30 1.34 5.57 5.31
C THR A 30 0.64 5.63 6.66
N SER A 31 1.14 6.45 7.60
CA SER A 31 0.42 6.78 8.84
C SER A 31 -0.96 7.41 8.60
N GLU A 32 -1.19 7.99 7.43
CA GLU A 32 -2.46 8.58 7.00
C GLU A 32 -3.43 7.56 6.36
N TYR A 33 -3.13 6.24 6.39
CA TYR A 33 -3.97 5.20 5.76
C TYR A 33 -5.45 5.25 6.17
N ASN A 34 -5.75 5.76 7.36
CA ASN A 34 -7.11 5.92 7.87
C ASN A 34 -7.82 7.21 7.39
N ARG A 35 -7.23 7.95 6.43
CA ARG A 35 -7.76 9.19 5.87
C ARG A 35 -8.14 8.97 4.41
N LEU A 36 -9.36 9.34 4.02
CA LEU A 36 -9.82 9.26 2.63
C LEU A 36 -8.93 10.02 1.63
N PRO A 37 -8.40 11.23 1.94
CA PRO A 37 -7.49 11.94 1.02
C PRO A 37 -6.25 11.14 0.61
N TYR A 38 -5.67 10.34 1.50
CA TYR A 38 -4.52 9.48 1.19
C TYR A 38 -4.81 8.54 0.02
N TRP A 39 -5.97 7.86 0.06
CA TRP A 39 -6.39 6.94 -0.98
C TRP A 39 -6.76 7.64 -2.28
N ILE A 40 -7.41 8.81 -2.20
CA ILE A 40 -7.75 9.62 -3.38
C ILE A 40 -6.48 10.09 -4.10
N ASP A 41 -5.48 10.58 -3.35
CA ASP A 41 -4.22 11.03 -3.91
C ASP A 41 -3.45 9.88 -4.58
N LEU A 42 -3.43 8.71 -3.95
CA LEU A 42 -2.85 7.49 -4.51
C LEU A 42 -3.54 7.10 -5.82
N ALA A 43 -4.87 7.01 -5.83
CA ALA A 43 -5.64 6.65 -7.03
C ALA A 43 -5.33 7.61 -8.20
N LYS A 44 -5.36 8.92 -7.95
CA LYS A 44 -5.01 9.94 -8.96
C LYS A 44 -3.58 9.77 -9.47
N ALA A 45 -2.62 9.40 -8.61
CA ALA A 45 -1.24 9.16 -9.02
C ALA A 45 -1.11 7.93 -9.93
N LEU A 46 -1.80 6.84 -9.59
CA LEU A 46 -1.80 5.59 -10.37
C LEU A 46 -2.45 5.78 -11.74
N GLU A 47 -3.58 6.49 -11.81
CA GLU A 47 -4.24 6.81 -13.08
C GLU A 47 -3.35 7.65 -14.00
N ARG A 48 -2.67 8.68 -13.46
CA ARG A 48 -1.66 9.46 -14.22
C ARG A 48 -0.52 8.57 -14.71
N GLY A 49 -0.11 7.59 -13.90
CA GLY A 49 0.94 6.62 -14.21
C GLY A 49 0.53 5.47 -15.12
N ARG A 50 -0.74 5.40 -15.56
CA ARG A 50 -1.29 4.32 -16.40
C ARG A 50 -1.16 2.92 -15.77
N PHE A 51 -1.24 2.83 -14.44
CA PHE A 51 -1.37 1.54 -13.75
C PHE A 51 -2.70 0.88 -14.11
N ASP A 52 -2.71 -0.44 -14.22
CA ASP A 52 -3.90 -1.24 -14.51
C ASP A 52 -4.79 -1.42 -13.28
N GLY A 53 -4.23 -1.31 -12.07
CA GLY A 53 -5.00 -1.47 -10.84
C GLY A 53 -4.27 -1.10 -9.55
N LEU A 54 -5.07 -0.90 -8.50
CA LEU A 54 -4.64 -0.88 -7.12
C LEU A 54 -5.05 -2.21 -6.48
N PHE A 55 -4.05 -3.01 -6.10
CA PHE A 55 -4.26 -4.28 -5.41
C PHE A 55 -4.21 -4.04 -3.90
N LEU A 56 -5.33 -4.27 -3.22
CA LEU A 56 -5.46 -4.12 -1.77
C LEU A 56 -5.35 -5.49 -1.08
N ALA A 57 -4.29 -5.71 -0.33
CA ALA A 57 -4.18 -6.82 0.61
C ALA A 57 -5.03 -6.56 1.86
N ASP A 58 -5.31 -7.62 2.61
CA ASP A 58 -5.97 -7.53 3.91
C ASP A 58 -5.61 -8.73 4.82
N VAL A 59 -5.79 -8.55 6.13
CA VAL A 59 -5.69 -9.60 7.15
C VAL A 59 -6.76 -9.38 8.21
N LEU A 60 -7.32 -10.46 8.75
CA LEU A 60 -8.28 -10.39 9.86
C LEU A 60 -7.62 -10.56 11.24
N GLY A 61 -6.35 -10.97 11.28
CA GLY A 61 -5.59 -11.27 12.51
C GLY A 61 -4.36 -10.39 12.68
N VAL A 62 -3.67 -10.56 13.81
CA VAL A 62 -2.42 -9.86 14.13
C VAL A 62 -1.22 -10.78 13.91
N TYR A 63 -0.02 -10.18 13.78
CA TYR A 63 1.25 -10.92 13.72
C TYR A 63 1.80 -11.09 15.15
N ASP A 64 1.37 -12.14 15.86
CA ASP A 64 1.61 -12.37 17.30
C ASP A 64 2.70 -13.43 17.62
N VAL A 65 3.30 -14.06 16.62
CA VAL A 65 4.28 -15.14 16.83
C VAL A 65 5.61 -14.63 17.41
N PHE A 66 6.14 -13.52 16.89
CA PHE A 66 7.46 -13.02 17.29
C PHE A 66 7.40 -12.43 18.71
N GLY A 67 8.24 -12.95 19.61
CA GLY A 67 8.19 -12.61 21.04
C GLY A 67 7.14 -13.39 21.83
N GLY A 68 6.51 -14.42 21.23
CA GLY A 68 5.40 -15.22 21.74
C GLY A 68 5.67 -16.07 22.99
N SER A 69 5.95 -15.40 24.11
CA SER A 69 5.63 -15.85 25.46
C SER A 69 4.39 -15.13 25.97
#